data_AF-A0A075H4B6-F1
#
_entry.id   AF-A0A075H4B6-F1
#
_cell.length_a   1.000
_cell.length_b   1.000
_cell.length_c   1.000
_cell.angle_alpha   90.00
_cell.angle_beta   90.00
_cell.angle_gamma   90.00
#
_symmetry.space_group_name_H-M   'P 1'
#
loop_
_entity.id
_entity.type
_entity.pdbx_description
1 polymer ?
#
loop_
_entity_poly.entity_id
_entity_poly.type
_entity_poly.pdbx_seq_one_letter_code
_entity_poly.pdbx_strand_id
1 'polypeptide(L)'
;MCRETKKIASEIKSVLSKFSADGAVIVSDGEDDEMVIPIIQNVIPVVSVQRVVMKVSRTIEHSYAVFGKFLKMVVYDPRYSKFFLGVPGILLLIGGIGVLTGYTAEIFAVLVGILGGAFLIRAFDIDKAWSNWAKPTPEGFIRLFTLITGLILIAGSIPAGITNVGAENLPADLGIINIITNNVVIGQFVSGMVPFLWIGIGTIFVGILFNNWLNRKLRHISDILRVIVLVSLYPTVYQFTNILIYEESSFTLLVPLVIGFGVTAASATLLIRRYRKKK
;
A
#
# COMPACT_ATOMS: atom_id res chain seq x y z
N MET A 1 -38.17 -24.93 -48.70
CA MET A 1 -36.93 -25.11 -49.50
C MET A 1 -37.13 -25.00 -51.02
N CYS A 2 -37.60 -25.99 -51.79
CA CYS A 2 -37.66 -25.87 -53.28
C CYS A 2 -38.60 -24.80 -53.87
N ARG A 3 -39.57 -24.28 -53.09
CA ARG A 3 -40.49 -23.22 -53.55
C ARG A 3 -39.88 -21.82 -53.39
N GLU A 4 -39.16 -21.58 -52.30
CA GLU A 4 -38.53 -20.29 -51.99
C GLU A 4 -37.35 -20.02 -52.89
N THR A 5 -36.52 -21.03 -53.16
CA THR A 5 -35.35 -20.91 -54.04
C THR A 5 -35.72 -20.56 -55.48
N LYS A 6 -36.84 -21.11 -55.98
CA LYS A 6 -37.39 -20.74 -57.30
C LYS A 6 -37.89 -19.30 -57.35
N LYS A 7 -38.47 -18.80 -56.26
CA LYS A 7 -38.98 -17.43 -56.16
C LYS A 7 -37.83 -16.42 -56.24
N ILE A 8 -36.76 -16.64 -55.48
CA ILE A 8 -35.56 -15.78 -55.48
C ILE A 8 -34.93 -15.70 -56.87
N ALA A 9 -34.74 -16.85 -57.54
CA ALA A 9 -34.19 -16.87 -58.89
C ALA A 9 -35.08 -16.15 -59.91
N SER A 10 -36.41 -16.21 -59.75
CA SER A 10 -37.36 -15.52 -60.65
C SER A 10 -37.34 -14.01 -60.45
N GLU A 11 -37.22 -13.54 -59.21
CA GLU A 11 -37.13 -12.11 -58.90
C GLU A 11 -35.83 -11.52 -59.44
N ILE A 12 -34.70 -12.21 -59.28
CA ILE A 12 -33.41 -11.77 -59.83
C ILE A 12 -33.45 -11.68 -61.36
N LYS A 13 -34.05 -12.66 -62.04
CA LYS A 13 -34.24 -12.60 -63.51
C LYS A 13 -35.12 -11.43 -63.94
N SER A 14 -36.12 -11.07 -63.13
CA SER A 14 -37.00 -9.93 -63.41
C SER A 14 -36.32 -8.56 -63.22
N VAL A 15 -35.31 -8.49 -62.35
CA VAL A 15 -34.48 -7.29 -62.16
C VAL A 15 -33.46 -7.19 -63.29
N LEU A 16 -32.83 -8.30 -63.66
CA LEU A 16 -31.86 -8.35 -64.77
C LEU A 16 -32.48 -8.05 -66.13
N SER A 17 -33.77 -8.29 -66.32
CA SER A 17 -34.47 -7.92 -67.55
C SER A 17 -34.72 -6.41 -67.68
N LYS A 18 -34.66 -5.68 -66.56
CA LYS A 18 -34.81 -4.21 -66.52
C LYS A 18 -33.47 -3.48 -66.44
N PHE A 19 -32.46 -4.12 -65.84
CA PHE A 19 -31.13 -3.55 -65.64
C PHE A 19 -30.07 -4.57 -66.03
N SER A 20 -29.28 -4.27 -67.06
CA SER A 20 -28.11 -5.06 -67.44
C SER A 20 -27.01 -4.87 -66.40
N ALA A 21 -26.82 -5.86 -65.53
CA ALA A 21 -25.75 -5.88 -64.54
C ALA A 21 -24.78 -7.03 -64.84
N ASP A 22 -23.48 -6.74 -64.82
CA ASP A 22 -22.42 -7.72 -65.08
C ASP A 22 -22.03 -8.52 -63.83
N GLY A 23 -22.53 -8.16 -62.65
CA GLY A 23 -22.26 -8.85 -61.40
C GLY A 23 -23.09 -8.34 -60.21
N ALA A 24 -23.16 -9.15 -59.15
CA ALA A 24 -23.90 -8.83 -57.93
C ALA A 24 -22.98 -8.75 -56.70
N VAL A 25 -23.28 -7.82 -55.78
CA VAL A 25 -22.67 -7.74 -54.45
C VAL A 25 -23.72 -8.11 -53.41
N ILE A 26 -23.43 -9.13 -52.60
CA ILE A 26 -24.37 -9.65 -51.60
C ILE A 26 -24.00 -9.08 -50.24
N VAL A 27 -24.95 -8.45 -49.56
CA VAL A 27 -24.78 -7.95 -48.19
C VAL A 27 -25.58 -8.87 -47.26
N SER A 28 -24.90 -9.60 -46.39
CA SER A 28 -25.52 -10.56 -45.46
C SER A 28 -25.21 -10.19 -44.00
N ASP A 29 -26.19 -10.30 -43.10
CA ASP A 29 -26.00 -10.11 -41.67
C ASP A 29 -25.78 -11.41 -40.89
N GLY A 30 -25.82 -12.57 -41.57
CA GLY A 30 -25.69 -13.88 -40.93
C GLY A 30 -25.33 -15.03 -41.89
N GLU A 31 -25.07 -16.20 -41.31
CA GLU A 31 -24.69 -17.42 -42.05
C GLU A 31 -25.90 -18.10 -42.73
N ASP A 32 -27.10 -17.93 -42.17
CA ASP A 32 -28.34 -18.46 -42.74
C ASP A 32 -28.70 -17.77 -44.08
N ASP A 33 -28.43 -16.47 -44.19
CA ASP A 33 -28.66 -15.67 -45.40
C ASP A 33 -27.58 -15.91 -46.47
N GLU A 34 -26.44 -16.49 -46.12
CA GLU A 34 -25.40 -16.90 -47.09
C GLU A 34 -25.79 -18.21 -47.81
N MET A 35 -26.75 -18.98 -47.30
CA MET A 35 -27.20 -20.23 -47.93
C MET A 35 -27.90 -20.01 -49.29
N VAL A 36 -28.33 -18.80 -49.60
CA VAL A 36 -28.92 -18.45 -50.91
C VAL A 36 -27.89 -18.01 -51.96
N ILE A 37 -26.62 -17.79 -51.58
CA ILE A 37 -25.55 -17.37 -52.50
C ILE A 37 -25.40 -18.32 -53.70
N PRO A 38 -25.38 -19.66 -53.55
CA PRO A 38 -25.22 -20.57 -54.69
C PRO A 38 -26.37 -20.46 -55.70
N ILE A 39 -27.56 -20.06 -55.25
CA ILE A 39 -28.75 -19.90 -56.10
C ILE A 39 -28.62 -18.61 -56.93
N ILE A 40 -28.09 -17.54 -56.32
CA ILE A 40 -27.83 -16.27 -57.00
C ILE A 40 -26.71 -16.41 -58.02
N GLN A 41 -25.63 -17.13 -57.67
CA GLN A 41 -24.50 -17.41 -58.55
C GLN A 41 -24.90 -18.17 -59.83
N ASN A 42 -25.95 -18.98 -59.78
CA ASN A 42 -26.48 -19.67 -60.96
C ASN A 42 -27.16 -18.73 -61.98
N VAL A 43 -27.43 -17.47 -61.61
CA VAL A 43 -28.13 -16.49 -62.46
C VAL A 43 -27.22 -15.33 -62.85
N ILE A 44 -26.39 -14.84 -61.94
CA ILE A 44 -25.45 -13.73 -62.16
C ILE A 44 -24.16 -13.96 -61.34
N PRO A 45 -22.97 -13.67 -61.87
CA PRO A 45 -21.74 -13.80 -61.09
C PRO A 45 -21.76 -12.89 -59.86
N VAL A 46 -21.41 -13.45 -58.70
CA VAL A 46 -21.31 -12.70 -57.44
C VAL A 46 -19.86 -12.23 -57.26
N VAL A 47 -19.65 -10.91 -57.27
CA VAL A 47 -18.33 -10.28 -57.24
C VAL A 47 -17.77 -10.19 -55.83
N SER A 48 -18.61 -9.89 -54.83
CA SER A 48 -18.20 -9.84 -53.43
C SER A 48 -19.35 -10.09 -52.47
N VAL A 49 -19.06 -10.71 -51.33
CA VAL A 49 -19.99 -10.88 -50.21
C VAL A 49 -19.52 -9.99 -49.07
N GLN A 50 -20.33 -9.02 -48.69
CA GLN A 50 -20.05 -8.11 -47.58
C GLN A 50 -20.87 -8.52 -46.36
N ARG A 51 -20.19 -9.03 -45.33
CA ARG A 51 -20.84 -9.42 -44.08
C ARG A 51 -20.98 -8.20 -43.16
N VAL A 52 -22.20 -7.91 -42.72
CA VAL A 52 -22.51 -6.82 -41.78
C VAL A 52 -22.98 -7.42 -40.46
N VAL A 53 -22.10 -7.49 -39.46
CA VAL A 53 -22.46 -8.05 -38.15
C VAL A 53 -23.25 -7.01 -37.34
N MET A 54 -24.57 -7.17 -37.28
CA MET A 54 -25.45 -6.40 -36.41
C MET A 54 -25.39 -6.95 -34.97
N LYS A 55 -24.78 -6.21 -34.06
CA LYS A 55 -24.63 -6.62 -32.65
C LYS A 55 -25.92 -6.27 -31.87
N VAL A 56 -26.85 -7.21 -31.74
CA VAL A 56 -28.07 -6.99 -30.93
C VAL A 56 -27.75 -7.08 -29.43
N SER A 57 -28.24 -6.12 -28.66
CA SER A 57 -27.99 -5.96 -27.21
C SER A 57 -28.69 -7.03 -26.36
N ARG A 58 -28.17 -8.26 -26.30
CA ARG A 58 -28.54 -9.25 -25.27
C ARG A 58 -27.80 -8.97 -23.96
N THR A 59 -28.12 -7.87 -23.28
CA THR A 59 -27.38 -7.42 -22.10
C THR A 59 -28.06 -7.74 -20.76
N ILE A 60 -29.38 -7.93 -20.76
CA ILE A 60 -30.15 -8.04 -19.50
C ILE A 60 -30.23 -9.49 -18.99
N GLU A 61 -30.49 -10.47 -19.85
CA GLU A 61 -30.66 -11.89 -19.44
C GLU A 61 -29.39 -12.49 -18.82
N HIS A 62 -28.22 -12.17 -19.38
CA HIS A 62 -26.95 -12.66 -18.85
C HIS A 62 -26.62 -12.08 -17.47
N SER A 63 -27.03 -10.85 -17.18
CA SER A 63 -26.75 -10.19 -15.89
C SER A 63 -27.51 -10.85 -14.75
N TYR A 64 -28.78 -11.20 -14.95
CA TYR A 64 -29.59 -11.93 -13.95
C TYR A 64 -29.08 -13.35 -13.71
N ALA A 65 -28.66 -14.05 -14.77
CA ALA A 65 -28.09 -15.39 -14.65
C ALA A 65 -26.77 -15.38 -13.85
N VAL A 66 -25.90 -14.38 -14.07
CA VAL A 66 -24.65 -14.20 -13.31
C VAL A 66 -24.94 -13.87 -11.85
N PHE A 67 -25.90 -12.98 -11.57
CA PHE A 67 -26.28 -12.65 -10.20
C PHE A 67 -26.85 -13.85 -9.44
N GLY A 68 -27.76 -14.61 -10.07
CA GLY A 68 -28.30 -15.85 -9.48
C GLY A 68 -27.21 -16.89 -9.21
N LYS A 69 -26.21 -17.01 -10.10
CA LYS A 69 -25.05 -17.89 -9.89
C LYS A 69 -24.19 -17.45 -8.70
N PHE A 70 -24.00 -16.13 -8.52
CA PHE A 70 -23.30 -15.60 -7.35
C PHE A 70 -24.06 -15.86 -6.05
N LEU A 71 -25.36 -15.61 -6.02
CA LEU A 71 -26.18 -15.86 -4.84
C LEU A 71 -26.17 -17.35 -4.46
N LYS A 72 -26.28 -18.22 -5.47
CA LYS A 72 -26.17 -19.67 -5.29
C LYS A 72 -24.79 -20.08 -4.76
N MET A 73 -23.72 -19.46 -5.23
CA MET A 73 -22.37 -19.70 -4.72
C MET A 73 -22.22 -19.25 -3.27
N VAL A 74 -22.72 -18.06 -2.91
CA VAL A 74 -22.65 -17.54 -1.54
C VAL A 74 -23.42 -18.43 -0.56
N VAL A 75 -24.57 -18.97 -0.96
CA VAL A 75 -25.41 -19.79 -0.07
C VAL A 75 -24.93 -21.25 0.00
N TYR A 76 -24.69 -21.88 -1.15
CA TYR A 76 -24.50 -23.33 -1.24
C TYR A 76 -23.03 -23.77 -1.30
N ASP A 77 -22.09 -22.90 -1.65
CA ASP A 77 -20.68 -23.28 -1.65
C ASP A 77 -20.10 -23.15 -0.23
N PRO A 78 -19.67 -24.25 0.41
CA PRO A 78 -19.20 -24.23 1.79
C PRO A 78 -17.95 -23.37 1.98
N ARG A 79 -17.17 -23.09 0.93
CA ARG A 79 -16.00 -22.21 1.02
C ARG A 79 -16.43 -20.75 1.15
N TYR A 80 -17.43 -20.30 0.38
CA TYR A 80 -17.87 -18.91 0.37
C TYR A 80 -18.91 -18.60 1.44
N SER A 81 -19.82 -19.54 1.70
CA SER A 81 -20.88 -19.44 2.72
C SER A 81 -20.33 -19.20 4.12
N LYS A 82 -19.23 -19.86 4.50
CA LYS A 82 -18.58 -19.65 5.80
C LYS A 82 -18.16 -18.20 6.04
N PHE A 83 -17.63 -17.52 5.03
CA PHE A 83 -17.17 -16.14 5.16
C PHE A 83 -18.30 -15.12 5.00
N PHE A 84 -19.22 -15.33 4.06
CA PHE A 84 -20.28 -14.36 3.78
C PHE A 84 -21.52 -14.49 4.68
N LEU A 85 -21.87 -15.70 5.10
CA LEU A 85 -23.03 -15.97 5.94
C LEU A 85 -22.60 -16.37 7.36
N GLY A 86 -21.55 -17.18 7.49
CA GLY A 86 -21.09 -17.69 8.78
C GLY A 86 -20.53 -16.59 9.70
N VAL A 87 -19.53 -15.83 9.23
CA VAL A 87 -18.90 -14.77 10.04
C VAL A 87 -19.92 -13.69 10.45
N PRO A 88 -20.73 -13.11 9.54
CA PRO A 88 -21.78 -12.16 9.93
C PRO A 88 -22.86 -12.81 10.81
N GLY A 89 -23.24 -14.06 10.56
CA GLY A 89 -24.23 -14.77 11.37
C GLY A 89 -23.80 -14.94 12.83
N ILE A 90 -22.54 -15.31 13.07
CA ILE A 90 -21.98 -15.41 14.42
C ILE A 90 -21.92 -14.03 15.10
N LEU A 91 -21.51 -13.00 14.36
CA LEU A 91 -21.47 -11.62 14.88
C LEU A 91 -22.87 -11.13 15.29
N LEU A 92 -23.89 -11.43 14.49
CA LEU A 92 -25.29 -11.10 14.79
C LEU A 92 -25.80 -11.87 16.02
N LEU A 93 -25.45 -13.15 16.17
CA LEU A 93 -25.82 -13.94 17.36
C LEU A 93 -25.20 -13.36 18.63
N ILE A 94 -23.90 -13.02 18.59
CA ILE A 94 -23.20 -12.40 19.73
C ILE A 94 -23.83 -11.03 20.05
N GLY A 95 -24.11 -10.22 19.02
CA GLY A 95 -24.80 -8.94 19.18
C GLY A 95 -26.19 -9.09 19.82
N GLY A 96 -26.97 -10.10 19.40
CA GLY A 96 -28.28 -10.41 19.97
C GLY A 96 -28.22 -10.80 21.44
N ILE A 97 -27.24 -11.60 21.84
CA ILE A 97 -26.98 -11.95 23.25
C ILE A 97 -26.60 -10.68 24.05
N GLY A 98 -25.84 -9.78 23.45
CA GLY A 98 -25.47 -8.50 24.06
C GLY A 98 -26.66 -7.58 24.33
N VAL A 99 -27.73 -7.66 23.53
CA VAL A 99 -28.98 -6.94 23.79
C VAL A 99 -29.72 -7.54 25.00
N LEU A 100 -29.77 -8.88 25.09
CA LEU A 100 -30.46 -9.56 26.18
C LEU A 100 -29.78 -9.39 27.55
N THR A 101 -28.45 -9.22 27.55
CA THR A 101 -27.64 -9.13 28.78
C THR A 101 -27.36 -7.70 29.24
N GLY A 102 -27.74 -6.69 28.45
CA GLY A 102 -27.52 -5.27 28.77
C GLY A 102 -26.11 -4.74 28.48
N TYR A 103 -25.15 -5.60 28.13
CA TYR A 103 -23.75 -5.24 27.78
C TYR A 103 -23.58 -4.89 26.29
N THR A 104 -24.60 -4.27 25.69
CA THR A 104 -24.65 -4.07 24.25
C THR A 104 -23.51 -3.18 23.76
N ALA A 105 -23.13 -2.17 24.56
CA ALA A 105 -22.06 -1.24 24.21
C ALA A 105 -20.67 -1.89 24.23
N GLU A 106 -20.32 -2.65 25.28
CA GLU A 106 -19.01 -3.30 25.34
C GLU A 106 -18.87 -4.39 24.27
N ILE A 107 -19.90 -5.21 24.09
CA ILE A 107 -19.91 -6.27 23.07
C ILE A 107 -19.81 -5.66 21.68
N PHE A 108 -20.56 -4.60 21.39
CA PHE A 108 -20.50 -3.92 20.09
C PHE A 108 -19.11 -3.31 19.84
N ALA A 109 -18.50 -2.67 20.84
CA ALA A 109 -17.15 -2.13 20.72
C ALA A 109 -16.11 -3.23 20.41
N VAL A 110 -16.20 -4.38 21.07
CA VAL A 110 -15.35 -5.55 20.80
C VAL A 110 -15.59 -6.10 19.39
N LEU A 111 -16.84 -6.24 18.97
CA LEU A 111 -17.19 -6.73 17.63
C LEU A 111 -16.65 -5.81 16.53
N VAL A 112 -16.85 -4.50 16.65
CA VAL A 112 -16.32 -3.50 15.71
C VAL A 112 -14.79 -3.49 15.73
N GLY A 113 -14.18 -3.65 16.91
CA GLY A 113 -12.72 -3.77 17.03
C GLY A 113 -12.16 -4.99 16.31
N ILE A 114 -12.78 -6.15 16.46
CA ILE A 114 -12.38 -7.39 15.77
C ILE A 114 -12.55 -7.25 14.26
N LEU A 115 -13.69 -6.70 13.80
CA LEU A 115 -13.94 -6.45 12.38
C LEU A 115 -12.94 -5.46 11.78
N GLY A 116 -12.73 -4.33 12.45
CA GLY A 116 -11.77 -3.31 12.04
C GLY A 116 -10.35 -3.87 11.99
N GLY A 117 -9.94 -4.62 13.02
CA GLY A 117 -8.66 -5.32 13.04
C GLY A 117 -8.50 -6.31 11.89
N ALA A 118 -9.52 -7.14 11.63
CA ALA A 118 -9.51 -8.09 10.53
C ALA A 118 -9.40 -7.39 9.15
N PHE A 119 -10.09 -6.26 8.98
CA PHE A 119 -9.99 -5.45 7.77
C PHE A 119 -8.62 -4.80 7.62
N LEU A 120 -8.01 -4.29 8.68
CA LEU A 120 -6.65 -3.74 8.62
C LEU A 120 -5.63 -4.83 8.26
N ILE A 121 -5.71 -6.00 8.92
CA ILE A 121 -4.84 -7.14 8.61
C ILE A 121 -4.93 -7.50 7.13
N ARG A 122 -6.16 -7.56 6.58
CA ARG A 122 -6.37 -7.92 5.19
C ARG A 122 -6.02 -6.81 4.19
N ALA A 123 -6.37 -5.56 4.49
CA ALA A 123 -6.15 -4.41 3.61
C ALA A 123 -4.66 -4.13 3.42
N PHE A 124 -3.86 -4.34 4.47
CA PHE A 124 -2.41 -4.15 4.42
C PHE A 124 -1.63 -5.43 4.14
N ASP A 125 -2.30 -6.57 3.87
CA ASP A 125 -1.67 -7.88 3.69
C ASP A 125 -0.64 -8.18 4.82
N ILE A 126 -1.01 -7.84 6.07
CA ILE A 126 -0.10 -7.92 7.24
C ILE A 126 0.36 -9.37 7.45
N ASP A 127 -0.50 -10.34 7.15
CA ASP A 127 -0.20 -11.78 7.13
C ASP A 127 0.97 -12.13 6.20
N LYS A 128 1.00 -11.56 4.99
CA LYS A 128 2.10 -11.77 4.03
C LYS A 128 3.35 -10.99 4.42
N ALA A 129 3.20 -9.78 4.95
CA ALA A 129 4.32 -8.99 5.44
C ALA A 129 5.02 -9.68 6.60
N TRP A 130 4.25 -10.18 7.56
CA TRP A 130 4.74 -10.90 8.74
C TRP A 130 5.43 -12.21 8.36
N SER A 131 4.82 -13.03 7.49
CA SER A 131 5.42 -14.31 7.07
C SER A 131 6.73 -14.11 6.29
N ASN A 132 6.87 -13.04 5.51
CA ASN A 132 8.12 -12.70 4.85
C ASN A 132 9.18 -12.12 5.80
N TRP A 133 8.76 -11.37 6.82
CA TRP A 133 9.65 -10.84 7.86
C TRP A 133 10.10 -11.90 8.88
N ALA A 134 9.25 -12.90 9.16
CA ALA A 134 9.50 -13.97 10.13
C ALA A 134 10.27 -15.17 9.55
N LYS A 135 10.74 -15.10 8.29
CA LYS A 135 11.63 -16.13 7.75
C LYS A 135 12.90 -16.18 8.61
N PRO A 136 13.27 -17.34 9.19
CA PRO A 136 14.41 -17.47 10.09
C PRO A 136 15.71 -17.37 9.29
N THR A 137 16.07 -16.14 8.92
CA THR A 137 17.36 -15.78 8.36
C THR A 137 18.13 -15.03 9.44
N PRO A 138 19.43 -15.29 9.61
CA PRO A 138 20.27 -14.52 10.55
C PRO A 138 20.15 -13.01 10.31
N GLU A 139 20.04 -12.61 9.04
CA GLU A 139 19.79 -11.24 8.58
C GLU A 139 18.48 -10.64 9.12
N GLY A 140 17.38 -11.40 9.02
CA GLY A 140 16.07 -11.01 9.52
C GLY A 140 16.09 -10.81 11.04
N PHE A 141 16.78 -11.69 11.77
CA PHE A 141 16.92 -11.59 13.23
C PHE A 141 17.67 -10.34 13.67
N ILE A 142 18.82 -10.05 13.05
CA ILE A 142 19.61 -8.85 13.39
C ILE A 142 18.80 -7.59 13.09
N ARG A 143 18.14 -7.54 11.93
CA ARG A 143 17.29 -6.40 11.55
C ARG A 143 16.11 -6.23 12.49
N LEU A 144 15.44 -7.32 12.87
CA LEU A 144 14.29 -7.29 13.76
C LEU A 144 14.69 -6.84 15.16
N PHE A 145 15.78 -7.40 15.69
CA PHE A 145 16.32 -7.02 16.99
C PHE A 145 16.67 -5.53 17.03
N THR A 146 17.46 -5.04 16.08
CA THR A 146 17.88 -3.62 16.04
C THR A 146 16.72 -2.65 15.80
N LEU A 147 15.71 -3.05 15.01
CA LEU A 147 14.51 -2.26 14.81
C LEU A 147 13.67 -2.19 16.08
N ILE A 148 13.39 -3.32 16.73
CA ILE A 148 12.59 -3.37 17.96
C ILE A 148 13.31 -2.62 19.09
N THR A 149 14.59 -2.90 19.32
CA THR A 149 15.40 -2.18 20.32
C THR A 149 15.42 -0.69 20.04
N GLY A 150 15.60 -0.28 18.78
CA GLY A 150 15.56 1.12 18.40
C GLY A 150 14.21 1.78 18.68
N LEU A 151 13.10 1.12 18.34
CA LEU A 151 11.75 1.60 18.65
C LEU A 151 11.49 1.71 20.16
N ILE A 152 11.94 0.74 20.95
CA ILE A 152 11.81 0.77 22.41
C ILE A 152 12.59 1.95 22.99
N LEU A 153 13.80 2.22 22.51
CA LEU A 153 14.61 3.36 22.95
C LEU A 153 14.00 4.70 22.53
N ILE A 154 13.43 4.79 21.32
CA ILE A 154 12.68 5.97 20.88
C ILE A 154 11.46 6.18 21.75
N ALA A 155 10.68 5.14 22.06
CA ALA A 155 9.54 5.23 22.97
C ALA A 155 9.97 5.62 24.39
N GLY A 156 11.11 5.09 24.85
CA GLY A 156 11.74 5.41 26.13
C GLY A 156 12.31 6.83 26.24
N SER A 157 12.46 7.53 25.12
CA SER A 157 12.96 8.92 25.13
C SER A 157 12.00 9.90 25.82
N ILE A 158 10.69 9.67 25.70
CA ILE A 158 9.66 10.50 26.32
C ILE A 158 9.72 10.40 27.85
N PRO A 159 9.62 9.22 28.48
CA PRO A 159 9.74 9.12 29.94
C PRO A 159 11.11 9.57 30.44
N ALA A 160 12.20 9.31 29.70
CA ALA A 160 13.53 9.81 30.07
C ALA A 160 13.60 11.34 30.12
N GLY A 161 12.97 12.02 29.15
CA GLY A 161 12.83 13.47 29.16
C GLY A 161 12.05 13.97 30.37
N ILE A 162 10.91 13.34 30.69
CA ILE A 162 10.07 13.70 31.83
C ILE A 162 10.84 13.55 33.15
N THR A 163 11.55 12.44 33.35
CA THR A 163 12.32 12.18 34.58
C THR A 163 13.50 13.13 34.77
N ASN A 164 13.97 13.77 33.70
CA ASN A 164 15.09 14.69 33.74
C ASN A 164 14.68 16.13 34.09
N VAL A 165 13.38 16.44 34.07
CA VAL A 165 12.86 17.72 34.56
C VAL A 165 12.83 17.66 36.09
N GLY A 166 13.64 18.50 36.75
CA GLY A 166 13.71 18.54 38.20
C GLY A 166 12.36 18.90 38.82
N ALA A 167 11.93 18.18 39.87
CA ALA A 167 10.67 18.43 40.57
C ALA A 167 10.59 19.86 41.18
N GLU A 168 11.75 20.49 41.41
CA GLU A 168 11.90 21.88 41.85
C GLU A 168 11.43 22.92 40.82
N ASN A 169 11.43 22.57 39.53
CA ASN A 169 10.98 23.43 38.43
C ASN A 169 9.49 23.26 38.09
N LEU A 170 8.77 22.44 38.87
CA LEU A 170 7.34 22.19 38.76
C LEU A 170 6.59 22.73 40.00
N PRO A 171 6.46 24.07 40.19
CA PRO A 171 5.58 24.60 41.21
C PRO A 171 4.14 24.09 40.98
N ALA A 172 3.49 23.63 42.04
CA ALA A 172 2.17 23.01 42.02
C ALA A 172 1.02 23.91 41.53
N ASP A 173 1.29 25.19 41.22
CA ASP A 173 0.31 26.23 40.92
C ASP A 173 0.46 26.86 39.52
N LEU A 174 1.26 26.25 38.63
CA LEU A 174 1.42 26.75 37.27
C LEU A 174 0.47 26.04 36.30
N GLY A 175 -0.37 26.83 35.62
CA GLY A 175 -1.16 26.34 34.49
C GLY A 175 -0.29 25.73 33.39
N ILE A 176 -0.85 24.77 32.65
CA ILE A 176 -0.20 23.97 31.59
C ILE A 176 0.63 24.84 30.62
N ILE A 177 0.20 26.08 30.38
CA ILE A 177 0.86 27.05 29.49
C ILE A 177 2.23 27.49 30.02
N ASN A 178 2.38 27.70 31.33
CA ASN A 178 3.64 28.20 31.90
C ASN A 178 4.72 27.11 31.95
N ILE A 179 4.32 25.84 32.08
CA ILE A 179 5.22 24.67 32.00
C ILE A 179 5.78 24.53 30.58
N ILE A 180 4.97 24.78 29.56
CA ILE A 180 5.37 24.66 28.14
C ILE A 180 6.15 25.90 27.66
N THR A 181 6.05 27.04 28.35
CA THR A 181 6.73 28.29 27.93
C THR A 181 8.08 28.49 28.62
N ASN A 182 8.39 27.74 29.68
CA ASN A 182 9.65 27.88 30.40
C ASN A 182 10.81 27.19 29.63
N ASN A 183 11.75 27.99 29.13
CA ASN A 183 12.92 27.53 28.37
C ASN A 183 13.78 26.52 29.16
N VAL A 184 13.87 26.67 30.49
CA VAL A 184 14.65 25.76 31.35
C VAL A 184 13.97 24.39 31.45
N VAL A 185 12.64 24.35 31.59
CA VAL A 185 11.87 23.10 31.63
C VAL A 185 11.96 22.37 30.29
N ILE A 186 11.80 23.08 29.18
CA ILE A 186 11.96 22.52 27.84
C ILE A 186 13.40 22.03 27.64
N GLY A 187 14.39 22.82 28.04
CA GLY A 187 15.80 22.46 27.95
C GLY A 187 16.13 21.18 28.71
N GLN A 188 15.69 21.06 29.98
CA GLN A 188 15.90 19.86 30.79
C GLN A 188 15.19 18.63 30.21
N PHE A 189 13.95 18.80 29.72
CA PHE A 189 13.21 17.73 29.05
C PHE A 189 13.94 17.24 27.79
N VAL A 190 14.34 18.16 26.91
CA VAL A 190 15.07 17.85 25.68
C VAL A 190 16.42 17.21 26.01
N SER A 191 17.10 17.67 27.05
CA SER A 191 18.36 17.08 27.52
C SER A 191 18.23 15.61 27.91
N GLY A 192 17.13 15.23 28.55
CA GLY A 192 16.88 13.85 28.95
C GLY A 192 16.41 12.98 27.79
N MET A 193 15.61 13.56 26.88
CA MET A 193 15.05 12.87 25.73
C MET A 193 16.09 12.57 24.65
N VAL A 194 16.93 13.54 24.31
CA VAL A 194 17.84 13.47 23.16
C VAL A 194 18.76 12.25 23.20
N PRO A 195 19.45 11.89 24.30
CA PRO A 195 20.34 10.73 24.33
C PRO A 195 19.65 9.41 23.98
N PHE A 196 18.49 9.13 24.59
CA PHE A 196 17.72 7.91 24.32
C PHE A 196 17.20 7.86 22.88
N LEU A 197 16.71 9.00 22.38
CA LEU A 197 16.27 9.15 21.00
C LEU A 197 17.45 8.89 20.04
N TRP A 198 18.62 9.47 20.31
CA TRP A 198 19.82 9.32 19.48
C TRP A 198 20.32 7.87 19.45
N ILE A 199 20.37 7.19 20.60
CA ILE A 199 20.75 5.78 20.68
C ILE A 199 19.71 4.91 19.95
N GLY A 200 18.42 5.24 20.06
CA GLY A 200 17.35 4.55 19.33
C GLY A 200 17.50 4.66 17.81
N ILE A 201 17.74 5.85 17.27
CA ILE A 201 18.01 6.04 15.83
C ILE A 201 19.33 5.37 15.44
N GLY A 202 20.36 5.50 16.27
CA GLY A 202 21.69 4.94 16.04
C GLY A 202 21.66 3.42 15.94
N THR A 203 20.98 2.74 16.85
CA THR A 203 20.84 1.27 16.82
C THR A 203 20.16 0.78 15.55
N ILE A 204 19.14 1.49 15.05
CA ILE A 204 18.48 1.15 13.77
C ILE A 204 19.46 1.30 12.59
N PHE A 205 20.18 2.43 12.51
CA PHE A 205 21.13 2.66 11.41
C PHE A 205 22.33 1.71 11.47
N VAL A 206 22.85 1.44 12.66
CA VAL A 206 23.93 0.45 12.85
C VAL A 206 23.45 -0.94 12.48
N GLY A 207 22.22 -1.32 12.84
CA GLY A 207 21.62 -2.60 12.44
C GLY A 207 21.49 -2.77 10.94
N ILE A 208 21.00 -1.73 10.25
CA ILE A 208 20.91 -1.72 8.77
C ILE A 208 22.29 -1.81 8.14
N LEU A 209 23.26 -1.05 8.65
CA LEU A 209 24.64 -1.07 8.18
C LEU A 209 25.25 -2.46 8.33
N PHE A 210 25.13 -3.06 9.52
CA PHE A 210 25.68 -4.38 9.81
C PHE A 210 25.06 -5.46 8.91
N ASN A 211 23.73 -5.43 8.74
CA ASN A 211 23.03 -6.35 7.86
C ASN A 211 23.48 -6.22 6.39
N ASN A 212 23.62 -4.99 5.87
CA ASN A 212 24.03 -4.76 4.49
C ASN A 212 25.53 -5.08 4.27
N TRP A 213 26.35 -4.89 5.30
CA TRP A 213 27.77 -5.25 5.28
C TRP A 213 27.97 -6.77 5.22
N LEU A 214 27.23 -7.54 6.04
CA LEU A 214 27.30 -9.01 6.04
C LEU A 214 26.91 -9.59 4.67
N ASN A 215 25.94 -8.98 4.00
CA ASN A 215 25.42 -9.47 2.71
C ASN A 215 26.21 -8.98 1.49
N ARG A 216 27.36 -8.32 1.70
CA ARG A 216 28.20 -7.71 0.64
C ARG A 216 27.44 -6.86 -0.38
N LYS A 217 26.31 -6.25 -0.01
CA LYS A 217 25.52 -5.39 -0.90
C LYS A 217 26.25 -4.07 -1.13
N LEU A 218 26.25 -3.55 -2.36
CA LEU A 218 26.90 -2.27 -2.72
C LEU A 218 26.37 -1.04 -1.96
N ARG A 219 25.24 -1.16 -1.25
CA ARG A 219 24.59 -0.09 -0.46
C ARG A 219 25.25 0.21 0.90
N HIS A 220 26.19 -0.61 1.37
CA HIS A 220 26.85 -0.40 2.68
C HIS A 220 27.55 0.97 2.81
N ILE A 221 28.05 1.54 1.71
CA ILE A 221 28.75 2.85 1.73
C ILE A 221 27.82 3.99 2.13
N SER A 222 26.60 4.03 1.57
CA SER A 222 25.61 5.04 1.96
C SER A 222 25.14 4.87 3.41
N ASP A 223 25.12 3.64 3.92
CA ASP A 223 24.74 3.37 5.31
C ASP A 223 25.84 3.77 6.30
N ILE A 224 27.12 3.59 5.94
CA ILE A 224 28.25 4.14 6.71
C ILE A 224 28.12 5.66 6.82
N LEU A 225 27.82 6.33 5.71
CA LEU A 225 27.64 7.78 5.71
C LEU A 225 26.49 8.22 6.64
N ARG A 226 25.36 7.50 6.67
CA ARG A 226 24.24 7.80 7.59
C ARG A 226 24.65 7.73 9.06
N VAL A 227 25.43 6.71 9.44
CA VAL A 227 25.94 6.58 10.81
C VAL A 227 26.91 7.71 11.16
N ILE A 228 27.82 8.06 10.24
CA ILE A 228 28.77 9.16 10.43
C ILE A 228 28.01 10.49 10.59
N VAL A 229 27.00 10.76 9.76
CA VAL A 229 26.16 11.95 9.87
C VAL A 229 25.45 12.00 11.22
N LEU A 230 24.88 10.88 11.69
CA LEU A 230 24.20 10.83 12.99
C LEU A 230 25.15 11.14 14.16
N VAL A 231 26.34 10.54 14.18
CA VAL A 231 27.37 10.79 15.20
C VAL A 231 27.83 12.24 15.14
N SER A 232 28.03 12.76 13.93
CA SER A 232 28.50 14.11 13.69
C SER A 232 27.50 15.19 14.11
N LEU A 233 26.20 14.90 14.07
CA LEU A 233 25.15 15.83 14.47
C LEU A 233 24.95 15.88 15.99
N TYR A 234 25.32 14.82 16.73
CA TYR A 234 25.09 14.74 18.16
C TYR A 234 25.62 15.94 18.96
N PRO A 235 26.88 16.41 18.76
CA PRO A 235 27.39 17.57 19.49
C PRO A 235 26.60 18.86 19.22
N THR A 236 26.05 19.01 18.01
CA THR A 236 25.23 20.18 17.64
C THR A 236 23.91 20.15 18.39
N VAL A 237 23.25 18.99 18.45
CA VAL A 237 21.99 18.82 19.18
C VAL A 237 22.21 18.97 20.68
N TYR A 238 23.31 18.44 21.22
CA TYR A 238 23.65 18.60 22.63
C TYR A 238 23.93 20.06 23.01
N GLN A 239 24.66 20.80 22.17
CA GLN A 239 24.93 22.23 22.42
C GLN A 239 23.66 23.08 22.36
N PHE A 240 22.69 22.70 21.51
CA PHE A 240 21.38 23.36 21.47
C PHE A 240 20.64 23.24 22.82
N THR A 241 20.73 22.09 23.47
CA THR A 241 20.18 21.88 24.82
C THR A 241 20.86 22.78 25.86
N ASN A 242 22.19 22.94 25.79
CA ASN A 242 22.92 23.81 26.72
C ASN A 242 22.49 25.29 26.59
N ILE A 243 22.20 25.74 25.37
CA ILE A 243 21.69 27.10 25.13
C ILE A 243 20.32 27.30 25.79
N LEU A 244 19.45 26.29 25.74
CA LEU A 244 18.12 26.36 26.36
C LEU A 244 18.19 26.37 27.90
N ILE A 245 19.14 25.65 28.49
CA ILE A 245 19.26 25.51 29.95
C ILE A 245 20.06 26.65 30.58
N TYR A 246 21.19 27.02 29.98
CA TYR A 246 22.17 27.93 30.58
C TYR A 246 22.19 29.32 29.92
N GLU A 247 21.27 29.58 28.99
CA GLU A 247 21.21 30.83 28.20
C GLU A 247 22.54 31.19 27.54
N GLU A 248 23.32 30.18 27.14
CA GLU A 248 24.59 30.40 26.45
C GLU A 248 24.37 31.12 25.10
N SER A 249 25.39 31.86 24.68
CA SER A 249 25.36 32.51 23.38
C SER A 249 25.14 31.51 22.24
N SER A 250 24.26 31.84 21.30
CA SER A 250 24.02 31.02 20.10
C SER A 250 25.26 30.86 19.23
N PHE A 251 26.29 31.70 19.39
CA PHE A 251 27.59 31.54 18.71
C PHE A 251 28.29 30.22 19.06
N THR A 252 28.00 29.63 20.22
CA THR A 252 28.54 28.32 20.61
C THR A 252 28.10 27.18 19.68
N LEU A 253 27.01 27.32 18.92
CA LEU A 253 26.56 26.34 17.92
C LEU A 253 27.45 26.28 16.68
N LEU A 254 28.16 27.37 16.36
CA LEU A 254 28.92 27.45 15.11
C LEU A 254 30.03 26.41 15.06
N VAL A 255 30.77 26.24 16.16
CA VAL A 255 31.89 25.29 16.24
C VAL A 255 31.44 23.84 16.02
N PRO A 256 30.49 23.27 16.80
CA PRO A 256 30.04 21.90 16.59
C PRO A 256 29.36 21.70 15.24
N LEU A 257 28.63 22.70 14.72
CA LEU A 257 28.01 22.64 13.40
C LEU A 257 29.04 22.59 12.27
N VAL A 258 30.04 23.46 12.29
CA VAL A 258 31.09 23.54 11.26
C VAL A 258 31.98 22.30 11.30
N ILE A 259 32.38 21.85 12.50
CA ILE A 259 33.12 20.60 12.65
C ILE A 259 32.29 19.43 12.12
N GLY A 260 31.01 19.37 12.48
CA GLY A 260 30.15 18.28 12.04
C GLY A 260 29.95 18.27 10.51
N PHE A 261 29.72 19.44 9.92
CA PHE A 261 29.66 19.57 8.47
C PHE A 261 30.98 19.17 7.80
N GLY A 262 32.12 19.58 8.36
CA GLY A 262 33.45 19.20 7.87
C GLY A 262 33.67 17.68 7.88
N VAL A 263 33.32 17.00 8.98
CA VAL A 263 33.46 15.54 9.12
C VAL A 263 32.58 14.79 8.11
N THR A 264 31.33 15.23 7.95
CA THR A 264 30.38 14.61 7.01
C THR A 264 30.80 14.84 5.56
N ALA A 265 31.21 16.05 5.19
CA ALA A 265 31.69 16.37 3.85
C ALA A 265 32.99 15.63 3.49
N ALA A 266 33.95 15.57 4.43
CA ALA A 266 35.20 14.83 4.24
C ALA A 266 34.93 13.33 4.03
N SER A 267 34.06 12.75 4.87
CA SER A 267 33.67 11.34 4.81
C SER A 267 32.91 11.02 3.53
N ALA A 268 31.97 11.86 3.11
CA ALA A 268 31.26 11.72 1.83
C ALA A 268 32.23 11.72 0.65
N THR A 269 33.17 12.68 0.63
CA THR A 269 34.17 12.81 -0.44
C THR A 269 35.08 11.59 -0.53
N LEU A 270 35.58 11.09 0.61
CA LEU A 270 36.41 9.89 0.67
C LEU A 270 35.67 8.64 0.18
N LEU A 271 34.42 8.46 0.64
CA LEU A 271 33.60 7.30 0.27
C LEU A 271 33.23 7.31 -1.22
N ILE A 272 32.85 8.46 -1.78
CA ILE A 272 32.54 8.61 -3.21
C ILE A 272 33.78 8.36 -4.08
N ARG A 273 34.94 8.91 -3.68
CA ARG A 273 36.21 8.73 -4.42
C ARG A 273 36.65 7.27 -4.42
N ARG A 274 36.45 6.55 -3.32
CA ARG A 274 36.76 5.11 -3.22
C ARG A 274 35.84 4.25 -4.10
N TYR A 275 34.59 4.67 -4.29
CA TYR A 275 33.64 3.97 -5.16
C TYR A 275 33.92 4.19 -6.65
N ARG A 276 34.25 5.42 -7.06
CA ARG A 276 34.61 5.73 -8.46
C ARG A 276 35.85 4.98 -8.97
N LYS A 277 36.78 4.59 -8.09
CA LYS A 277 37.99 3.81 -8.46
C LYS A 277 37.75 2.29 -8.61
N LYS A 278 36.59 1.79 -8.21
CA LYS A 278 36.25 0.35 -8.27
C LYS A 278 35.32 -0.02 -9.44
N LYS A 279 34.85 0.98 -10.20
CA LYS A 279 34.21 0.81 -11.50
C LYS A 279 35.28 0.99 -12.58
#